data_AF-A0A9D7DCB2-F1
#
_entry.id   AF-A0A9D7DCB2-F1
#
_cell.length_a   1.000
_cell.length_b   1.000
_cell.length_c   1.000
_cell.angle_alpha   90.00
_cell.angle_beta   90.00
_cell.angle_gamma   90.00
#
_symmetry.space_group_name_H-M   'P 1'
#
loop_
_entity.id
_entity.type
_entity.pdbx_description
1 polymer ?
#
loop_
_entity_poly.entity_id
_entity_poly.type
_entity_poly.pdbx_seq_one_letter_code
_entity_poly.pdbx_strand_id
1 'polypeptide(L)'
;MSGEATWTSPAFADRLPASGDQGVKQVTFVIGGAYGLNDAMRDRADLVLALSAMTFPHQLVRALFAEQLYRAYTILNGTPYHH
;
A
#
# COMPACT_ATOMS: atom_id res chain seq x y z
N MET A 1 14.27 -7.27 10.70
CA MET A 1 14.48 -6.28 9.63
C MET A 1 13.59 -6.67 8.45
N SER A 2 12.35 -6.22 8.45
CA SER A 2 11.48 -6.32 7.28
C SER A 2 11.99 -5.32 6.24
N GLY A 3 12.56 -5.82 5.14
CA GLY A 3 13.06 -4.97 4.06
C GLY A 3 11.93 -4.17 3.43
N GLU A 4 12.25 -2.95 3.00
CA GLU A 4 11.31 -2.09 2.27
C GLU A 4 10.95 -2.77 0.95
N ALA A 5 9.66 -3.05 0.76
CA ALA A 5 9.19 -3.77 -0.41
C ALA A 5 8.75 -2.77 -1.49
N THR A 6 9.20 -2.98 -2.73
CA THR A 6 8.70 -2.26 -3.91
C THR A 6 7.99 -3.27 -4.80
N TRP A 7 6.69 -3.05 -5.07
CA TRP A 7 5.85 -4.01 -5.77
C TRP A 7 5.28 -3.44 -7.06
N THR A 8 5.02 -4.34 -8.02
CA THR A 8 4.15 -4.03 -9.17
C THR A 8 2.69 -3.99 -8.71
N SER A 9 1.80 -3.37 -9.49
CA SER A 9 0.37 -3.29 -9.12
C SER A 9 -0.30 -4.66 -8.94
N PRO A 10 -0.06 -5.69 -9.80
CA PRO A 10 -0.60 -7.03 -9.55
C PRO A 10 -0.06 -7.65 -8.26
N ALA A 11 1.25 -7.52 -8.01
CA ALA A 11 1.86 -8.04 -6.79
C ALA A 11 1.33 -7.32 -5.53
N PHE A 12 1.01 -6.03 -5.61
CA PHE A 12 0.34 -5.31 -4.53
C PHE A 12 -1.08 -5.84 -4.30
N ALA A 13 -1.84 -6.09 -5.38
CA ALA A 13 -3.19 -6.65 -5.31
C ALA A 13 -3.21 -8.01 -4.60
N ASP A 14 -2.28 -8.91 -4.95
CA ASP A 14 -2.16 -10.24 -4.34
C ASP A 14 -1.79 -10.20 -2.84
N ARG A 15 -1.27 -9.07 -2.35
CA ARG A 15 -0.88 -8.87 -0.95
C ARG A 15 -1.96 -8.19 -0.11
N LEU A 16 -2.98 -7.62 -0.75
CA LEU A 16 -4.14 -7.13 -0.02
C LEU A 16 -4.96 -8.32 0.47
N PRO A 17 -5.46 -8.29 1.71
CA PRO A 17 -6.36 -9.33 2.18
C PRO A 17 -7.63 -9.34 1.31
N ALA A 18 -8.02 -10.52 0.88
CA ALA A 18 -9.19 -10.71 0.05
C ALA A 18 -10.47 -10.33 0.82
N SER A 19 -11.45 -9.78 0.10
CA SER A 19 -12.79 -9.56 0.64
C SER A 19 -13.38 -10.88 1.13
N GLY A 20 -13.55 -11.03 2.46
CA GLY A 20 -14.07 -12.26 3.08
C GLY A 20 -13.01 -13.15 3.74
N ASP A 21 -11.73 -12.75 3.73
CA ASP A 21 -10.72 -13.41 4.57
C ASP A 21 -11.06 -13.21 6.06
N GLN A 22 -11.48 -14.30 6.72
CA GLN A 22 -12.02 -14.27 8.07
C GLN A 22 -10.97 -13.89 9.13
N GLY A 23 -9.68 -13.92 8.77
CA GLY A 23 -8.56 -13.62 9.67
C GLY A 23 -8.26 -12.12 9.83
N VAL A 24 -8.46 -11.30 8.78
CA VAL A 24 -8.06 -9.88 8.78
C VAL A 24 -9.29 -8.98 8.68
N LYS A 25 -9.73 -8.46 9.83
CA LYS A 25 -10.94 -7.62 9.91
C LYS A 25 -10.69 -6.15 9.53
N GLN A 26 -9.45 -5.69 9.64
CA GLN A 26 -9.10 -4.29 9.39
C GLN A 26 -7.67 -4.18 8.90
N VAL A 27 -7.48 -3.41 7.83
CA VAL A 27 -6.17 -2.96 7.34
C VAL A 27 -6.05 -1.47 7.56
N THR A 28 -4.93 -1.02 8.09
CA THR A 28 -4.66 0.40 8.30
C THR A 28 -3.38 0.79 7.56
N PHE A 29 -3.50 1.76 6.66
CA PHE A 29 -2.36 2.34 5.96
C PHE A 29 -1.94 3.64 6.63
N VAL A 30 -0.63 3.83 6.77
CA VAL A 30 -0.05 5.02 7.39
C VAL A 30 0.90 5.70 6.41
N ILE A 31 0.68 6.98 6.16
CA ILE A 31 1.55 7.82 5.33
C ILE A 31 2.15 8.89 6.24
N GLY A 32 3.48 8.94 6.30
CA GLY A 32 4.21 9.92 7.10
C GLY A 32 4.02 11.37 6.61
N GLY A 33 4.28 12.32 7.52
CA GLY A 33 4.31 13.75 7.19
C GLY A 33 5.62 14.17 6.51
N ALA A 34 5.90 15.47 6.50
CA ALA A 34 7.12 16.03 5.88
C ALA A 34 8.44 15.46 6.46
N TYR A 35 8.42 14.97 7.71
CA TYR A 35 9.57 14.39 8.40
C TYR A 35 9.57 12.85 8.39
N GLY A 36 8.65 12.22 7.65
CA GLY A 36 8.52 10.76 7.60
C GLY A 36 7.78 10.16 8.80
N LEU A 37 8.04 8.88 9.05
CA LEU A 37 7.54 8.11 10.19
C LEU A 37 8.69 7.86 11.17
N ASN A 38 8.40 7.85 12.47
CA ASN A 38 9.42 7.50 13.46
C ASN A 38 9.70 5.97 13.45
N ASP A 39 10.85 5.59 13.98
CA ASP A 39 11.30 4.18 13.97
C ASP A 39 10.32 3.26 14.71
N ALA A 40 9.74 3.73 15.82
CA ALA A 40 8.76 2.96 16.58
C ALA A 40 7.51 2.59 15.76
N MET A 41 7.06 3.47 14.86
CA MET A 41 5.96 3.18 13.93
C MET A 41 6.39 2.22 12.83
N ARG A 42 7.60 2.38 12.31
CA ARG A 42 8.17 1.48 11.29
C ARG A 42 8.34 0.06 11.83
N ASP A 43 8.81 -0.08 13.07
CA ASP A 43 9.01 -1.36 13.76
C ASP A 43 7.69 -2.04 14.14
N ARG A 44 6.63 -1.27 14.38
CA ARG A 44 5.29 -1.80 14.64
C ARG A 44 4.57 -2.26 13.37
N ALA A 45 4.95 -1.75 12.20
CA ALA A 45 4.26 -2.06 10.96
C ALA A 45 4.48 -3.52 10.57
N ASP A 46 3.39 -4.22 10.22
CA ASP A 46 3.47 -5.59 9.68
C ASP A 46 4.20 -5.62 8.33
N LEU A 47 4.15 -4.50 7.60
CA LEU A 47 4.76 -4.30 6.30
C LEU A 47 5.15 -2.83 6.11
N VAL A 48 6.28 -2.61 5.43
CA VAL A 48 6.64 -1.31 4.88
C VAL A 48 6.72 -1.38 3.35
N LEU A 49 5.92 -0.55 2.68
CA LEU A 49 5.79 -0.48 1.23
C LEU A 49 6.39 0.84 0.71
N ALA A 50 7.31 0.74 -0.25
CA ALA A 50 7.78 1.88 -1.03
C ALA A 50 6.99 1.99 -2.35
N LEU A 51 6.48 3.19 -2.64
CA LEU A 51 5.85 3.49 -3.94
C LEU A 51 6.87 3.75 -5.04
N SER A 52 8.07 4.20 -4.68
CA SER A 52 9.18 4.50 -5.59
C SER A 52 10.48 4.68 -4.80
N ALA A 53 11.61 4.60 -5.49
CA ALA A 53 12.90 5.07 -4.97
C ALA A 53 13.00 6.61 -4.94
N MET A 54 12.09 7.32 -5.64
CA MET A 54 12.02 8.78 -5.65
C MET A 54 11.21 9.32 -4.47
N THR A 55 11.56 10.52 -4.02
CA THR A 55 10.80 11.24 -2.98
C THR A 55 9.68 12.04 -3.60
N PHE A 56 8.46 11.87 -3.09
CA PHE A 56 7.28 12.63 -3.48
C PHE A 56 6.74 13.47 -2.32
N PRO A 57 6.09 14.63 -2.59
CA PRO A 57 5.35 15.35 -1.56
C PRO A 57 4.25 14.47 -0.97
N HIS A 58 4.09 14.49 0.36
CA HIS A 58 3.11 13.64 1.06
C HIS A 58 1.66 13.81 0.56
N GLN A 59 1.28 14.99 0.08
CA GLN A 59 -0.04 15.22 -0.54
C GLN A 59 -0.22 14.41 -1.82
N LEU A 60 0.81 14.33 -2.67
CA LEU A 60 0.79 13.53 -3.90
C LEU A 60 0.78 12.04 -3.58
N VAL A 61 1.56 11.61 -2.58
CA VAL A 61 1.59 10.21 -2.11
C VAL A 61 0.20 9.72 -1.72
N ARG A 62 -0.60 10.55 -1.04
CA ARG A 62 -1.99 10.19 -0.68
C ARG A 62 -2.85 9.90 -1.90
N ALA A 63 -2.76 10.74 -2.94
CA ALA A 63 -3.53 10.55 -4.18
C ALA A 63 -3.06 9.31 -4.96
N LEU A 64 -1.74 9.16 -5.13
CA LEU A 64 -1.15 7.99 -5.80
C LEU A 64 -1.49 6.68 -5.09
N PHE A 65 -1.40 6.67 -3.76
CA PHE A 65 -1.73 5.49 -2.97
C PHE A 65 -3.21 5.13 -3.07
N ALA A 66 -4.11 6.13 -3.01
CA ALA A 66 -5.54 5.89 -3.19
C ALA A 66 -5.87 5.30 -4.56
N GLU A 67 -5.21 5.77 -5.63
CA GLU A 67 -5.36 5.20 -6.98
C GLU A 67 -4.84 3.76 -7.06
N GLN A 68 -3.68 3.46 -6.48
CA GLN A 68 -3.15 2.09 -6.46
C GLN A 68 -4.03 1.15 -5.65
N LEU A 69 -4.64 1.63 -4.55
CA LEU A 69 -5.61 0.84 -3.78
C LEU A 69 -6.85 0.54 -4.62
N TYR A 70 -7.40 1.54 -5.30
CA TYR A 70 -8.51 1.35 -6.25
C TYR A 70 -8.16 0.32 -7.32
N ARG A 71 -7.00 0.48 -7.97
CA ARG A 71 -6.48 -0.43 -9.00
C ARG A 71 -6.35 -1.86 -8.50
N ALA A 72 -5.80 -2.05 -7.31
CA ALA A 72 -5.64 -3.36 -6.71
C ALA A 72 -7.00 -4.06 -6.52
N TYR A 73 -8.01 -3.34 -6.01
CA TYR A 73 -9.37 -3.89 -5.91
C TYR A 73 -10.01 -4.16 -7.26
N THR A 74 -9.76 -3.32 -8.28
CA THR A 74 -10.25 -3.59 -9.63
C THR A 74 -9.63 -4.88 -10.21
N ILE A 75 -8.34 -5.11 -9.98
CA ILE A 75 -7.63 -6.35 -10.36
C ILE A 75 -8.25 -7.56 -9.64
N LEU A 76 -8.41 -7.47 -8.31
CA LEU A 76 -8.97 -8.56 -7.49
C LEU A 76 -10.41 -8.93 -7.89
N ASN A 77 -11.20 -7.95 -8.33
CA ASN A 77 -12.58 -8.17 -8.76
C ASN A 77 -12.69 -8.67 -10.21
N GLY A 78 -11.58 -8.87 -10.92
CA GLY A 78 -11.57 -9.29 -12.33
C GLY A 78 -12.20 -8.27 -13.29
N THR A 79 -12.40 -7.04 -12.83
CA THR A 79 -12.92 -5.94 -13.65
C THR A 79 -11.81 -5.40 -14.55
N PRO A 80 -12.08 -5.09 -15.85
CA PRO A 80 -11.06 -4.55 -16.75
C PRO A 80 -10.49 -3.25 -16.19
N TYR A 81 -9.20 -3.23 -15.86
CA TYR A 81 -8.50 -2.00 -15.48
C TYR A 81 -7.90 -1.37 -16.73
N HIS A 82 -8.62 -0.44 -17.37
CA HIS A 82 -8.20 0.30 -18.57
C HIS A 82 -7.26 -0.47 -19.52
N HIS A 83 -7.86 -1.30 -20.39
CA HIS A 83 -7.25 -2.08 -21.48
C HIS A 83 -6.29 -3.22 -21.06
#